data_AF-A0A5K1G0P1-F1
#
_entry.id   AF-A0A5K1G0P1-F1
#
_cell.length_a   1.000
_cell.length_b   1.000
_cell.length_c   1.000
_cell.angle_alpha   90.00
_cell.angle_beta   90.00
_cell.angle_gamma   90.00
#
_symmetry.space_group_name_H-M   'P 1'
#
loop_
_entity.id
_entity.type
_entity.pdbx_description
1 polymer ?
#
loop_
_entity_poly.entity_id
_entity_poly.type
_entity_poly.pdbx_seq_one_letter_code
_entity_poly.pdbx_strand_id
1 'polypeptide(L)'
;TLVAVSEVSREIFQQNPNFFPVKPTDYGKFLVISLGTGAAKKEGKYSAESAAKWGVLGWLLNGQSSPLIDTFTHASNDMVDFHLSVVFQALNSEKNYLRIQ
;
A
#
# COMPACT_ATOMS: atom_id res chain seq x y z
N THR A 1 -4.51 -3.35 -0.31
CA THR A 1 -4.01 -4.69 -0.72
C THR A 1 -3.53 -5.54 0.44
N LEU A 2 -2.63 -5.05 1.29
CA LEU A 2 -2.10 -5.84 2.42
C LEU A 2 -3.18 -6.39 3.37
N VAL A 3 -4.20 -5.59 3.69
CA VAL A 3 -5.37 -6.05 4.47
C VAL A 3 -6.04 -7.25 3.79
N ALA A 4 -6.38 -7.14 2.51
CA ALA A 4 -7.02 -8.24 1.77
C ALA A 4 -6.17 -9.53 1.78
N VAL A 5 -4.85 -9.42 1.58
CA VAL A 5 -3.93 -10.57 1.66
C VAL A 5 -3.95 -11.17 3.08
N SER A 6 -4.00 -10.34 4.11
CA SER A 6 -4.05 -10.77 5.51
C SER A 6 -5.37 -11.48 5.84
N GLU A 7 -6.50 -10.99 5.32
CA GLU A 7 -7.82 -11.61 5.50
C GLU A 7 -7.86 -13.01 4.85
N VAL A 8 -7.41 -13.13 3.60
CA VAL A 8 -7.33 -14.44 2.91
C VAL A 8 -6.40 -15.40 3.67
N SER A 9 -5.26 -14.90 4.14
CA SER A 9 -4.32 -15.71 4.93
C SER A 9 -4.93 -16.20 6.23
N ARG A 10 -5.79 -15.38 6.87
CA ARG A 10 -6.50 -15.75 8.09
C ARG A 10 -7.53 -16.86 7.82
N GLU A 11 -8.32 -16.76 6.75
CA GLU A 11 -9.28 -17.81 6.38
C GLU A 11 -8.58 -19.15 6.09
N ILE A 12 -7.43 -19.11 5.41
CA ILE A 12 -6.59 -20.29 5.17
C ILE A 12 -6.07 -20.86 6.50
N PHE A 13 -5.58 -20.00 7.41
CA PHE A 13 -5.11 -20.41 8.73
C PHE A 13 -6.22 -21.06 9.57
N GLN A 14 -7.44 -20.56 9.47
CA GLN A 14 -8.63 -21.11 10.11
C GLN A 14 -9.16 -22.39 9.44
N GLN A 15 -8.49 -22.89 8.40
CA GLN A 15 -8.87 -24.10 7.65
C GLN A 15 -10.28 -24.00 7.07
N ASN A 16 -10.70 -22.81 6.62
CA ASN A 16 -11.98 -22.61 5.97
C ASN A 16 -12.07 -23.51 4.70
N PRO A 17 -13.04 -24.44 4.61
CA PRO A 17 -13.12 -25.41 3.52
C PRO A 17 -13.39 -24.78 2.15
N ASN A 18 -13.83 -23.52 2.10
CA ASN A 18 -14.04 -22.78 0.86
C ASN A 18 -12.73 -22.26 0.23
N PHE A 19 -11.61 -22.33 0.95
CA PHE A 19 -10.30 -21.89 0.48
C PHE A 19 -9.41 -23.08 0.18
N PHE A 20 -8.61 -22.96 -0.88
CA PHE A 20 -7.70 -24.03 -1.31
C PHE A 20 -6.68 -24.32 -0.20
N PRO A 21 -6.34 -25.59 0.07
CA PRO A 21 -5.36 -25.94 1.10
C PRO A 21 -3.96 -25.46 0.70
N VAL A 22 -3.62 -24.27 1.19
CA VAL A 22 -2.32 -23.62 1.02
C VAL A 22 -1.75 -23.42 2.42
N LYS A 23 -0.42 -23.52 2.58
CA LYS A 23 0.17 -23.18 3.88
C LYS A 23 -0.04 -21.66 4.09
N PRO A 24 -0.45 -21.20 5.28
CA PRO A 24 -0.72 -19.77 5.53
C PRO A 24 0.43 -18.81 5.18
N THR A 25 1.66 -19.31 5.09
CA THR A 25 2.88 -18.54 4.76
C THR A 25 3.31 -18.69 3.29
N ASP A 26 2.61 -19.48 2.49
CA ASP A 26 2.94 -19.79 1.10
C ASP A 26 2.33 -18.75 0.15
N TYR A 27 2.72 -17.49 0.36
CA TYR A 27 2.26 -16.34 -0.46
C TYR A 27 2.64 -16.49 -1.94
N GLY A 28 3.61 -17.34 -2.28
CA GLY A 28 4.00 -17.62 -3.67
C GLY A 28 2.86 -18.18 -4.52
N LYS A 29 1.84 -18.78 -3.91
CA LYS A 29 0.65 -19.27 -4.62
C LYS A 29 -0.44 -18.21 -4.82
N PHE A 30 -0.32 -17.04 -4.21
CA PHE A 30 -1.30 -15.98 -4.38
C PHE A 30 -1.05 -15.26 -5.69
N LEU A 31 -2.12 -14.96 -6.43
CA LEU A 31 -2.10 -14.02 -7.54
C LEU A 31 -2.80 -12.74 -7.07
N VAL A 32 -2.07 -11.63 -7.02
CA VAL A 32 -2.56 -10.37 -6.45
C VAL A 32 -2.53 -9.28 -7.52
N ILE A 33 -3.71 -8.73 -7.81
CA ILE A 33 -3.87 -7.53 -8.63
C ILE A 33 -4.23 -6.38 -7.69
N SER A 34 -3.36 -5.37 -7.65
CA SER A 34 -3.45 -4.22 -6.77
C SER A 34 -3.73 -2.99 -7.63
N LEU A 35 -4.92 -2.40 -7.49
CA LEU A 35 -5.33 -1.22 -8.25
C LEU A 35 -5.17 0.04 -7.40
N GLY A 36 -4.49 1.04 -7.95
CA GLY A 36 -4.38 2.39 -7.44
C GLY A 36 -5.24 3.35 -8.27
N THR A 37 -5.48 4.53 -7.74
CA THR A 37 -6.27 5.58 -8.40
C THR A 37 -5.37 6.68 -8.98
N GLY A 38 -4.10 6.39 -9.25
CA GLY A 38 -3.11 7.41 -9.56
C GLY A 38 -2.60 8.16 -8.34
N ALA A 39 -1.42 8.74 -8.49
CA ALA A 39 -0.93 9.83 -7.64
C ALA A 39 -0.76 11.07 -8.54
N ALA A 40 -1.09 12.26 -8.02
CA ALA A 40 -0.79 13.49 -8.73
C ALA A 40 0.72 13.54 -9.02
N LYS A 41 1.11 14.02 -10.22
CA LYS A 41 2.54 14.19 -10.58
C LYS A 41 3.23 14.92 -9.42
N LYS A 42 4.26 14.28 -8.86
CA LYS A 42 5.13 14.83 -7.79
C LYS A 42 5.95 15.99 -8.36
N GLU A 43 5.31 17.09 -8.71
CA GLU A 43 5.95 18.39 -8.70
C GLU A 43 6.00 18.84 -7.25
N GLY A 44 7.14 19.37 -6.80
CA GLY A 44 7.43 19.72 -5.40
C GLY A 44 6.40 20.67 -4.78
N LYS A 45 5.25 20.11 -4.39
CA LYS A 45 4.05 20.84 -3.95
C LYS A 45 4.33 21.65 -2.69
N TYR A 46 5.28 21.19 -1.88
CA TYR A 46 5.68 21.82 -0.63
C TYR A 46 7.21 21.77 -0.49
N SER A 47 7.79 22.76 0.20
CA SER A 47 9.20 22.79 0.58
C SER A 47 9.31 22.71 2.11
N ALA A 48 10.44 22.23 2.60
CA ALA A 48 10.71 22.20 4.04
C ALA A 48 10.63 23.61 4.66
N GLU A 49 11.11 24.62 3.94
CA GLU A 49 11.07 26.03 4.36
C GLU A 49 9.65 26.57 4.49
N SER A 50 8.72 26.18 3.60
CA SER A 50 7.33 26.59 3.69
C SER A 50 6.60 25.83 4.81
N ALA A 51 6.84 24.52 4.92
CA ALA A 51 6.25 23.67 5.95
C ALA A 51 6.70 24.04 7.37
N ALA A 52 7.93 24.55 7.56
CA ALA A 52 8.44 25.00 8.85
C ALA A 52 7.62 26.17 9.45
N LYS A 53 6.88 26.90 8.60
CA LYS A 53 6.01 28.01 9.01
C LYS A 53 4.58 27.55 9.29
N TRP A 54 4.24 26.29 9.06
CA TRP A 54 2.88 25.80 9.26
C TRP A 54 2.63 25.47 10.73
N GLY A 55 1.54 26.03 11.27
CA GLY A 55 0.89 25.49 12.47
C GLY A 55 -0.04 24.32 12.12
N VAL A 56 -0.81 23.85 13.10
CA VAL A 56 -1.75 22.72 12.95
C VAL A 56 -2.71 22.92 11.77
N LEU A 57 -3.27 24.12 11.60
CA LEU A 57 -4.19 24.41 10.50
C LEU A 57 -3.51 24.33 9.12
N GLY A 58 -2.24 24.73 9.00
CA GLY A 58 -1.50 24.64 7.74
C GLY A 58 -1.19 23.19 7.34
N TRP A 59 -0.98 22.31 8.32
CA TRP A 59 -0.83 20.87 8.08
C TRP A 59 -2.14 20.19 7.69
N LEU A 60 -3.27 20.67 8.22
CA LEU A 60 -4.60 20.16 7.88
C LEU A 60 -5.11 20.72 6.54
N LEU A 61 -4.87 22.00 6.26
CA LEU A 61 -5.36 22.71 5.09
C LEU A 61 -4.30 23.69 4.59
N ASN A 62 -3.80 23.44 3.38
CA ASN A 62 -2.95 24.39 2.66
C ASN A 62 -3.38 24.48 1.20
N GLY A 63 -3.92 25.65 0.82
CA GLY A 63 -4.52 25.86 -0.50
C GLY A 63 -5.74 24.96 -0.72
N GLN A 64 -5.73 24.19 -1.82
CA GLN A 64 -6.78 23.21 -2.14
C GLN A 64 -6.41 21.79 -1.72
N SER A 65 -5.52 21.64 -0.73
CA SER A 65 -4.96 20.36 -0.33
C SER A 65 -4.87 20.18 1.17
N SER A 66 -4.71 18.92 1.59
CA SER A 66 -4.56 18.53 2.98
C SER A 66 -3.20 17.86 3.16
N PRO A 67 -2.11 18.63 3.40
CA PRO A 67 -0.73 18.12 3.32
C PRO A 67 -0.47 16.86 4.15
N LEU A 68 -1.00 16.81 5.37
CA LEU A 68 -0.84 15.66 6.26
C LEU A 68 -1.52 14.40 5.69
N ILE A 69 -2.77 14.53 5.25
CA ILE A 69 -3.57 13.41 4.72
C ILE A 69 -2.98 12.94 3.39
N ASP A 70 -2.65 13.86 2.50
CA ASP A 70 -2.07 13.56 1.19
C ASP A 70 -0.75 12.79 1.36
N THR A 71 0.17 13.32 2.19
CA THR A 71 1.48 12.71 2.42
C THR A 71 1.35 11.33 3.05
N PHE A 72 0.50 11.20 4.09
CA PHE A 72 0.25 9.92 4.74
C PHE A 72 -0.35 8.88 3.78
N THR A 73 -1.32 9.27 2.97
CA THR A 73 -2.00 8.37 2.03
C THR A 73 -1.03 7.90 0.94
N HIS A 74 -0.24 8.82 0.36
CA HIS A 74 0.78 8.46 -0.63
C HIS A 74 1.85 7.56 -0.02
N ALA A 75 2.41 7.91 1.14
CA ALA A 75 3.42 7.10 1.80
C ALA A 75 2.89 5.71 2.18
N SER A 76 1.64 5.61 2.61
CA SER A 76 1.00 4.33 2.94
C SER A 76 0.82 3.44 1.71
N ASN A 77 0.42 4.03 0.57
CA ASN A 77 0.33 3.29 -0.70
C ASN A 77 1.70 2.78 -1.16
N ASP A 78 2.73 3.64 -1.13
CA ASP A 78 4.10 3.27 -1.49
C ASP A 78 4.64 2.17 -0.55
N MET A 79 4.36 2.27 0.75
CA MET A 79 4.81 1.28 1.74
C MET A 79 4.16 -0.09 1.54
N VAL A 80 2.86 -0.15 1.24
CA VAL A 80 2.16 -1.43 0.97
C VAL A 80 2.72 -2.08 -0.30
N ASP A 81 2.97 -1.28 -1.34
CA ASP A 81 3.53 -1.77 -2.60
C ASP A 81 4.95 -2.33 -2.42
N PHE A 82 5.79 -1.61 -1.67
CA PHE A 82 7.13 -2.06 -1.31
C PHE A 82 7.09 -3.39 -0.53
N HIS A 83 6.27 -3.50 0.52
CA HIS A 83 6.20 -4.71 1.33
C HIS A 83 5.77 -5.93 0.51
N LEU A 84 4.74 -5.79 -0.33
CA LEU A 84 4.29 -6.90 -1.17
C LEU A 84 5.34 -7.26 -2.22
N SER A 85 5.94 -6.27 -2.88
CA SER A 85 7.00 -6.52 -3.86
C SER A 85 8.17 -7.32 -3.26
N VAL A 86 8.64 -6.93 -2.07
CA VAL A 86 9.73 -7.63 -1.37
C VAL A 86 9.33 -9.06 -1.00
N VAL A 87 8.12 -9.28 -0.51
CA VAL A 87 7.63 -10.64 -0.16
C VAL A 87 7.55 -11.53 -1.39
N PHE A 88 6.97 -11.04 -2.49
CA PHE A 88 6.84 -11.82 -3.72
C PHE A 88 8.20 -12.07 -4.39
N GLN A 89 9.16 -11.14 -4.29
CA GLN A 89 10.55 -11.34 -4.71
C GLN A 89 11.26 -12.41 -3.87
N ALA A 90 11.18 -12.33 -2.55
CA ALA A 90 11.81 -13.30 -1.65
C ALA A 90 11.31 -14.75 -1.88
N LEU A 91 10.08 -14.89 -2.39
CA LEU A 91 9.45 -16.16 -2.73
C LEU A 91 9.61 -16.55 -4.21
N ASN A 92 10.46 -15.86 -4.97
CA ASN A 92 10.66 -16.06 -6.42
C ASN A 92 9.34 -16.05 -7.23
N SER A 93 8.39 -15.24 -6.80
CA SER A 93 7.01 -15.20 -7.31
C SER A 93 6.62 -13.78 -7.76
N GLU A 94 7.58 -12.98 -8.20
CA GLU A 94 7.41 -11.57 -8.59
C GLU A 94 6.26 -11.34 -9.57
N LYS A 95 6.12 -12.26 -10.54
CA LYS A 95 5.08 -12.23 -11.57
C LYS A 95 3.66 -12.38 -11.03
N ASN A 96 3.52 -12.82 -9.78
CA ASN A 96 2.23 -13.04 -9.15
C ASN A 96 1.71 -11.78 -8.42
N TYR A 97 2.48 -10.70 -8.39
CA TYR A 97 2.04 -9.39 -7.89
C TYR A 97 2.03 -8.37 -9.03
N LEU A 98 0.85 -7.86 -9.36
CA LEU A 98 0.67 -6.80 -10.36
C LEU A 98 0.08 -5.55 -9.70
N ARG A 99 0.86 -4.47 -9.64
CA ARG A 99 0.37 -3.14 -9.27
C ARG A 99 0.06 -2.34 -10.53
N ILE A 100 -1.18 -1.86 -10.64
CA ILE A 100 -1.59 -0.85 -11.61
C ILE A 100 -1.85 0.42 -10.81
N GLN A 101 -1.01 1.43 -10.99
CA GLN A 101 -1.03 2.67 -10.22
C GLN A 101 -1.42 3.85 -11.08
#